data_AF-A0A8B3N8V6-F1
#
_entry.id   AF-A0A8B3N8V6-F1
#
_cell.length_a   1.000
_cell.length_b   1.000
_cell.length_c   1.000
_cell.angle_alpha   90.00
_cell.angle_beta   90.00
_cell.angle_gamma   90.00
#
_symmetry.space_group_name_H-M   'P 1'
#
loop_
_entity.id
_entity.type
_entity.pdbx_description
1 polymer ?
#
loop_
_entity_poly.entity_id
_entity_poly.type
_entity_poly.pdbx_seq_one_letter_code
_entity_poly.pdbx_strand_id
1 'polypeptide(L)'
;AATVGSVIQGTYGKLTLNADGSYTYVRDAGTAGGHDDVFTYTIKDGDGDTSHTTLTISIGNTPPTITDLTPAANGGDVTVNEDD
;
A
#
# COMPACT_ATOMS: atom_id res chain seq x y z
N ALA A 1 1.15 -30.41 4.86
CA ALA A 1 0.12 -29.45 4.43
C ALA A 1 0.74 -28.07 4.50
N ALA A 2 0.91 -27.38 3.36
CA ALA A 2 1.49 -26.04 3.35
C ALA A 2 0.54 -25.08 4.06
N THR A 3 0.97 -24.48 5.16
CA THR A 3 0.24 -23.40 5.80
C THR A 3 0.36 -22.18 4.90
N VAL A 4 -0.66 -21.96 4.06
CA VAL A 4 -0.74 -20.80 3.17
C VAL A 4 -0.86 -19.52 4.00
N GLY A 5 -0.04 -18.53 3.65
CA GLY A 5 -0.29 -17.10 3.84
C GLY A 5 -0.26 -16.57 5.28
N SER A 6 0.93 -16.17 5.76
CA SER A 6 1.02 -15.26 6.90
C SER A 6 0.58 -13.88 6.46
N VAL A 7 -0.49 -13.36 7.07
CA VAL A 7 -0.97 -12.01 6.83
C VAL A 7 -0.30 -11.05 7.82
N ILE A 8 0.36 -10.03 7.30
CA ILE A 8 1.01 -8.97 8.06
C ILE A 8 0.33 -7.65 7.71
N GLN A 9 -0.31 -7.02 8.70
CA GLN A 9 -0.90 -5.69 8.53
C GLN A 9 0.21 -4.64 8.58
N GLY A 10 0.32 -3.87 7.51
CA GLY A 10 1.12 -2.66 7.43
C GLY A 10 0.32 -1.44 7.85
N THR A 11 0.90 -0.26 7.66
CA THR A 11 0.25 1.02 7.94
C THR A 11 -0.66 1.44 6.80
N TYR A 12 -0.27 1.12 5.55
CA TYR A 12 -0.98 1.55 4.34
C TYR A 12 -1.62 0.41 3.55
N GLY A 13 -1.50 -0.81 4.06
CA GLY A 13 -2.07 -1.99 3.42
C GLY A 13 -1.68 -3.28 4.10
N LYS A 14 -1.97 -4.38 3.42
CA LYS A 14 -1.80 -5.74 3.94
C LYS A 14 -0.86 -6.53 3.05
N LEU A 15 0.18 -7.11 3.65
CA LEU A 15 1.05 -8.10 3.03
C LEU A 15 0.53 -9.51 3.34
N THR A 16 0.43 -10.36 2.32
CA THR A 16 0.24 -11.80 2.49
C THR A 16 1.51 -12.49 1.98
N LEU A 17 2.25 -13.12 2.89
CA LEU A 17 3.51 -13.79 2.60
C LEU A 17 3.32 -15.31 2.64
N ASN A 18 3.78 -15.98 1.60
CA ASN A 18 3.79 -17.44 1.50
C ASN A 18 5.11 -18.03 2.02
N ALA A 19 5.08 -19.31 2.37
CA ALA A 19 6.25 -20.00 2.91
C ALA A 19 7.42 -20.11 1.90
N ASP A 20 7.14 -20.00 0.60
CA ASP A 20 8.15 -19.96 -0.47
C ASP A 20 8.75 -18.56 -0.69
N GLY A 21 8.34 -17.56 0.10
CA GLY A 21 8.77 -16.17 -0.02
C GLY A 21 7.99 -15.35 -1.05
N SER A 22 7.08 -15.97 -1.82
CA SER A 22 6.15 -15.24 -2.69
C SER A 22 5.19 -14.40 -1.85
N TYR A 23 4.89 -13.17 -2.27
CA TYR A 23 4.01 -12.29 -1.53
C TYR A 23 3.01 -11.55 -2.42
N THR A 24 1.89 -11.16 -1.80
CA THR A 24 0.95 -10.20 -2.38
C THR A 24 0.76 -9.03 -1.42
N TYR A 25 0.61 -7.83 -1.96
CA TYR A 25 0.34 -6.63 -1.18
C TYR A 25 -0.95 -5.98 -1.68
N VAL A 26 -1.84 -5.63 -0.76
CA VAL A 26 -3.08 -4.91 -1.05
C VAL A 26 -3.07 -3.63 -0.25
N ARG A 27 -3.02 -2.48 -0.95
CA ARG A 27 -3.12 -1.16 -0.33
C ARG A 27 -4.52 -0.93 0.22
N ASP A 28 -4.62 -0.33 1.40
CA ASP A 28 -5.90 0.09 1.97
C ASP A 28 -6.44 1.31 1.23
N ALA A 29 -7.75 1.30 0.97
CA ALA A 29 -8.41 2.37 0.23
C ALA A 29 -8.33 3.70 0.98
N GLY A 30 -8.05 4.80 0.27
CA GLY A 30 -7.99 6.15 0.84
C GLY A 30 -6.71 6.48 1.62
N THR A 31 -5.72 5.59 1.64
CA THR A 31 -4.40 5.88 2.24
C THR A 31 -3.62 6.89 1.41
N ALA A 32 -2.86 7.77 2.07
CA ALA A 32 -1.97 8.72 1.38
C ALA A 32 -0.85 8.00 0.62
N GLY A 33 -0.46 8.55 -0.53
CA GLY A 33 0.75 8.11 -1.24
C GLY A 33 1.99 8.87 -0.75
N GLY A 34 3.15 8.54 -1.31
CA GLY A 34 4.43 9.16 -0.95
C GLY A 34 5.04 8.59 0.34
N HIS A 35 4.55 7.44 0.80
CA HIS A 35 5.03 6.75 2.00
C HIS A 35 5.47 5.33 1.69
N ASP A 36 6.14 4.68 2.64
CA ASP A 36 6.55 3.29 2.55
C ASP A 36 5.92 2.46 3.66
N ASP A 37 5.54 1.22 3.34
CA ASP A 37 5.32 0.16 4.33
C ASP A 37 6.58 -0.70 4.43
N VAL A 38 7.09 -0.90 5.66
CA VAL A 38 8.27 -1.73 5.92
C VAL A 38 7.86 -2.96 6.73
N PHE A 39 8.13 -4.14 6.17
CA PHE A 39 7.82 -5.43 6.78
C PHE A 39 9.11 -6.18 7.09
N THR A 40 9.29 -6.60 8.34
CA THR A 40 10.33 -7.54 8.74
C THR A 40 9.74 -8.93 8.89
N TYR A 41 10.33 -9.92 8.23
CA TYR A 41 9.86 -11.30 8.35
C TYR A 41 11.01 -12.30 8.29
N THR A 42 10.75 -13.46 8.88
CA THR A 42 11.64 -14.61 8.85
C THR A 42 11.05 -15.67 7.93
N ILE A 43 11.78 -16.04 6.88
CA ILE A 43 11.48 -17.25 6.11
C ILE A 43 12.26 -18.41 6.71
N LYS A 44 11.63 -19.57 6.79
CA LYS A 44 12.26 -20.83 7.20
C LYS A 44 12.12 -21.80 6.04
N ASP A 45 13.24 -22.32 5.54
CA ASP A 45 13.18 -23.31 4.47
C ASP A 45 12.85 -24.71 4.99
N GLY A 46 12.90 -25.70 4.10
CA GLY A 46 12.46 -27.07 4.38
C GLY A 46 13.38 -27.85 5.34
N ASP A 47 14.64 -27.47 5.48
CA ASP A 47 15.59 -28.12 6.41
C ASP A 47 15.73 -27.36 7.74
N GLY A 48 15.25 -26.12 7.77
CA GLY A 48 14.95 -25.38 8.97
C GLY A 48 15.85 -24.17 9.19
N ASP A 49 16.64 -23.80 8.19
CA ASP A 49 17.40 -22.56 8.18
C ASP A 49 16.46 -21.36 8.09
N THR A 50 16.76 -20.34 8.90
CA THR A 50 15.96 -19.12 8.96
C THR A 50 16.72 -17.95 8.34
N SER A 51 16.09 -17.22 7.43
CA SER A 51 16.59 -15.94 6.91
C SER A 51 15.70 -14.79 7.34
N HIS A 52 16.31 -13.74 7.88
CA HIS A 52 15.63 -12.52 8.28
C HIS A 52 15.75 -11.48 7.16
N THR A 53 14.61 -11.04 6.63
CA THR A 53 14.54 -10.11 5.49
C THR A 53 13.65 -8.94 5.82
N THR A 54 14.00 -7.79 5.24
CA THR A 54 13.18 -6.59 5.22
C THR A 54 12.60 -6.40 3.82
N LEU A 55 11.28 -6.25 3.73
CA LEU A 55 10.58 -5.88 2.50
C LEU A 55 9.99 -4.48 2.66
N THR A 56 10.43 -3.57 1.79
CA THR A 56 9.89 -2.21 1.72
C THR A 56 8.96 -2.11 0.52
N ILE A 57 7.72 -1.70 0.75
CA ILE A 57 6.72 -1.44 -0.29
C ILE A 57 6.49 0.07 -0.36
N SER A 58 6.90 0.68 -1.48
CA SER A 58 6.67 2.10 -1.72
C SER A 58 5.27 2.35 -2.27
N ILE A 59 4.54 3.20 -1.55
CA ILE A 59 3.17 3.59 -1.83
C ILE A 59 3.20 4.85 -2.69
N GLY A 60 3.00 4.70 -3.99
CA GLY A 60 3.01 5.81 -4.93
C GLY A 60 1.92 6.86 -4.64
N ASN A 61 2.22 8.11 -4.98
CA ASN A 61 1.21 9.18 -5.06
C ASN A 61 0.24 8.88 -6.19
N THR A 62 -1.05 8.77 -5.86
CA THR A 62 -2.13 8.93 -6.84
C THR A 62 -2.46 10.42 -6.91
N PRO A 63 -2.45 11.05 -8.10
CA PRO A 63 -2.95 12.41 -8.24
C PRO A 63 -4.37 12.51 -7.68
N PRO A 64 -4.75 13.63 -7.05
CA PRO A 64 -6.13 13.82 -6.63
C PRO A 64 -7.03 13.78 -7.87
N THR A 65 -7.93 12.80 -7.93
CA THR A 65 -9.05 12.82 -8.87
C THR A 65 -10.10 13.77 -8.33
N ILE A 66 -10.18 14.96 -8.91
CA ILE A 66 -11.32 15.87 -8.71
C ILE A 66 -12.52 15.25 -9.45
N THR A 67 -13.43 14.63 -8.72
CA THR A 67 -14.73 14.17 -9.21
C THR A 67 -15.84 15.00 -8.56
N ASP A 68 -17.01 15.11 -9.19
CA ASP A 68 -18.15 15.94 -8.73
C ASP A 68 -17.96 17.47 -8.80
N LEU A 69 -17.22 17.96 -9.80
CA LEU A 69 -17.45 19.34 -10.26
C LEU A 69 -18.74 19.38 -11.07
N THR A 70 -19.87 19.67 -10.42
CA THR A 70 -20.99 20.31 -11.12
C THR A 70 -20.73 21.82 -11.09
N PRO A 71 -20.39 22.47 -12.21
CA PRO A 71 -20.38 23.92 -12.25
C PRO A 71 -21.79 24.39 -11.86
N ALA A 72 -21.91 25.18 -10.80
CA ALA A 72 -23.17 25.86 -10.53
C ALA A 72 -23.52 26.67 -11.78
N ALA A 73 -24.75 26.54 -12.29
CA ALA A 73 -25.21 27.18 -13.53
C ALA A 73 -25.11 28.72 -13.53
N ASN A 74 -24.65 29.32 -12.43
CA ASN A 74 -24.39 30.73 -12.27
C ASN A 74 -22.89 31.00 -12.05
N GLY A 75 -22.08 30.81 -13.10
CA GLY A 75 -20.81 31.53 -13.31
C GLY A 75 -19.80 31.58 -12.14
N GLY A 76 -19.76 30.58 -11.27
CA GLY A 76 -18.73 30.47 -10.24
C GLY A 76 -17.52 29.79 -10.83
N ASP A 77 -16.52 30.58 -11.24
CA ASP A 77 -15.16 30.10 -11.49
C ASP A 77 -14.69 29.22 -10.32
N VAL A 78 -14.28 27.99 -10.60
CA VAL A 78 -13.62 27.14 -9.61
C VAL A 78 -12.20 27.65 -9.50
N THR A 79 -11.99 28.66 -8.65
CA THR A 79 -10.66 29.16 -8.35
C THR A 79 -9.88 28.08 -7.62
N VAL A 80 -8.98 27.40 -8.33
CA VAL A 80 -7.92 26.61 -7.70
C VAL A 80 -6.97 27.63 -7.07
N ASN A 81 -7.10 27.82 -5.76
CA ASN A 81 -6.14 28.62 -5.00
C ASN A 81 -4.88 27.77 -4.78
N GLU A 82 -3.92 27.86 -5.68
CA GLU A 82 -2.56 27.45 -5.36
C GLU A 82 -1.97 28.55 -4.47
N ASP A 83 -1.83 28.25 -3.19
CA ASP A 83 -1.12 29.11 -2.24
C ASP A 83 0.39 28.90 -2.49
N ASP A 84 1.01 29.93 -3.06
CA ASP A 84 2.44 30.27 -3.33
C ASP A 84 3.51 29.15 -3.35
#